data_AF-A0A0E3YX86-F1
#
_entry.id   AF-A0A0E3YX86-F1
#
_cell.length_a   1.000
_cell.length_b   1.000
_cell.length_c   1.000
_cell.angle_alpha   90.00
_cell.angle_beta   90.00
_cell.angle_gamma   90.00
#
_symmetry.space_group_name_H-M   'P 1'
#
loop_
_entity.id
_entity.type
_entity.pdbx_description
1 polymer ?
#
loop_
_entity_poly.entity_id
_entity_poly.type
_entity_poly.pdbx_seq_one_letter_code
_entity_poly.pdbx_strand_id
1 'polypeptide(L)'
;MPNQLSQSKRRASLAEHEAVLAALATIARSECTTVMDLLREGARQVVRSRSSDPAKATAVQQSIWACAPKMPTRFKSAAHVSRFKRAQREFDTLVQELEVAAPAAVQQRNSLVPVRSDIKVLTFADAASI
;
A
#
# COMPACT_ATOMS: atom_id res chain seq x y z
N MET A 1 -37.26 -22.40 -25.83
CA MET A 1 -35.79 -22.64 -25.79
C MET A 1 -35.26 -22.14 -24.46
N PRO A 2 -34.63 -22.99 -23.62
CA PRO A 2 -34.10 -22.52 -22.34
C PRO A 2 -32.75 -21.85 -22.59
N ASN A 3 -32.69 -20.53 -22.40
CA ASN A 3 -31.44 -19.77 -22.37
C ASN A 3 -30.64 -20.19 -21.12
N GLN A 4 -29.73 -21.15 -21.29
CA GLN A 4 -28.65 -21.40 -20.33
C GLN A 4 -27.71 -20.19 -20.33
N LEU A 5 -28.07 -19.19 -19.53
CA LEU A 5 -27.17 -18.10 -19.19
C LEU A 5 -26.01 -18.69 -18.38
N SER A 6 -24.81 -18.62 -18.97
CA SER A 6 -23.54 -19.01 -18.37
C SER A 6 -23.45 -18.62 -16.89
N GLN A 7 -23.26 -19.60 -15.99
CA GLN A 7 -23.12 -19.42 -14.54
C GLN A 7 -22.02 -18.43 -14.11
N SER A 8 -21.15 -18.01 -15.03
CA SER A 8 -20.05 -17.08 -14.80
C SER A 8 -20.40 -15.59 -14.99
N LYS A 9 -21.57 -15.24 -15.53
CA LYS A 9 -22.00 -13.82 -15.65
C LYS A 9 -22.78 -13.39 -14.41
N ARG A 10 -22.08 -13.09 -13.32
CA ARG A 10 -22.64 -12.26 -12.23
C ARG A 10 -22.89 -10.85 -12.77
N ARG A 11 -24.03 -10.64 -13.42
CA ARG A 11 -24.52 -9.29 -13.69
C ARG A 11 -25.00 -8.71 -12.37
N ALA A 12 -24.18 -7.87 -11.72
CA ALA A 12 -24.76 -6.83 -10.89
C ALA A 12 -25.79 -6.11 -11.77
N SER A 13 -27.02 -5.96 -11.29
CA SER A 13 -28.04 -5.27 -12.10
C SER A 13 -27.59 -3.82 -12.27
N LEU A 14 -27.83 -3.19 -13.43
CA LEU A 14 -27.48 -1.78 -13.63
C LEU A 14 -28.11 -0.89 -12.54
N ALA A 15 -29.31 -1.25 -12.07
CA ALA A 15 -30.00 -0.61 -10.96
C ALA A 15 -29.24 -0.71 -9.62
N GLU A 16 -28.60 -1.84 -9.34
CA GLU A 16 -27.78 -2.01 -8.13
C GLU A 16 -26.57 -1.07 -8.16
N HIS A 17 -25.88 -1.00 -9.30
CA HIS A 17 -24.73 -0.09 -9.44
C HIS A 17 -25.14 1.38 -9.30
N GLU A 18 -26.25 1.77 -9.91
CA GLU A 18 -26.79 3.13 -9.83
C GLU A 18 -27.19 3.50 -8.40
N ALA A 19 -27.89 2.60 -7.69
CA ALA A 19 -28.28 2.82 -6.30
C ALA A 19 -27.05 2.99 -5.38
N VAL A 20 -26.01 2.16 -5.55
CA VAL A 20 -24.77 2.27 -4.77
C VAL A 20 -24.05 3.58 -5.06
N LEU A 21 -23.94 3.99 -6.33
CA LEU A 21 -23.31 5.27 -6.67
C LEU A 21 -24.08 6.47 -6.11
N ALA A 22 -25.41 6.43 -6.14
CA ALA A 22 -26.26 7.47 -5.55
C ALA A 22 -26.07 7.58 -4.03
N ALA A 23 -25.97 6.44 -3.34
CA ALA A 23 -25.68 6.38 -1.91
C ALA A 23 -24.29 6.96 -1.60
N LEU A 24 -23.25 6.53 -2.33
CA LEU A 24 -21.89 7.05 -2.16
C LEU A 24 -21.80 8.55 -2.42
N ALA A 25 -22.49 9.06 -3.45
CA ALA A 25 -22.54 10.49 -3.74
C ALA A 25 -23.20 11.29 -2.61
N THR A 26 -24.19 10.70 -1.92
CA THR A 26 -24.85 11.33 -0.78
C THR A 26 -23.92 11.40 0.43
N ILE A 27 -23.21 10.32 0.74
CA ILE A 27 -22.21 10.26 1.82
C ILE A 27 -21.06 11.23 1.54
N ALA A 28 -20.53 11.23 0.31
CA ALA A 28 -19.43 12.11 -0.09
C ALA A 28 -19.78 13.59 0.13
N ARG A 29 -21.02 13.99 -0.20
CA ARG A 29 -21.51 15.35 0.06
C ARG A 29 -21.61 15.67 1.55
N SER A 30 -22.14 14.75 2.37
CA SER A 30 -22.27 14.99 3.81
C SER A 30 -20.93 15.06 4.54
N GLU A 31 -19.92 14.33 4.06
CA GLU A 31 -18.59 14.26 4.68
C GLU A 31 -17.58 15.24 4.06
N CYS A 32 -17.98 16.04 3.07
CA CYS A 32 -17.08 16.89 2.27
C CYS A 32 -15.92 16.11 1.65
N THR A 33 -16.17 14.87 1.21
CA THR A 33 -15.20 14.00 0.53
C THR A 33 -15.63 13.75 -0.92
N THR A 34 -14.85 12.97 -1.68
CA THR A 34 -15.23 12.54 -3.02
C THR A 34 -15.68 11.08 -3.03
N VAL A 35 -16.56 10.72 -3.98
CA VAL A 35 -16.94 9.32 -4.22
C VAL A 35 -15.71 8.43 -4.44
N MET A 36 -14.67 8.96 -5.09
CA MET A 36 -13.42 8.24 -5.31
C MET A 36 -12.66 7.95 -4.01
N ASP A 37 -12.72 8.85 -3.04
CA ASP A 37 -12.07 8.63 -1.74
C ASP A 37 -12.79 7.52 -0.95
N LEU A 38 -14.13 7.51 -0.98
CA LEU A 38 -14.93 6.44 -0.40
C LEU A 38 -14.67 5.09 -1.09
N LEU A 39 -14.57 5.07 -2.42
CA LEU A 39 -14.24 3.85 -3.17
C LEU A 39 -12.83 3.35 -2.84
N ARG A 40 -11.85 4.25 -2.69
CA ARG A 40 -10.50 3.89 -2.25
C ARG A 40 -10.51 3.31 -0.84
N GLU A 41 -11.25 3.91 0.08
CA GLU A 41 -11.36 3.41 1.45
C GLU A 41 -12.02 2.03 1.48
N GLY A 42 -13.14 1.85 0.78
CA GLY A 42 -13.80 0.55 0.62
C GLY A 42 -12.86 -0.51 0.02
N ALA A 43 -12.10 -0.15 -1.01
CA ALA A 43 -11.10 -1.05 -1.60
C ALA A 43 -10.01 -1.43 -0.60
N ARG A 44 -9.49 -0.47 0.18
CA ARG A 44 -8.50 -0.72 1.24
C ARG A 44 -9.06 -1.65 2.33
N GLN A 45 -10.32 -1.45 2.73
CA GLN A 45 -11.00 -2.30 3.71
C GLN A 45 -11.19 -3.73 3.18
N VAL A 46 -11.52 -3.89 1.90
CA VAL A 46 -11.56 -5.21 1.26
C VAL A 46 -10.18 -5.86 1.29
N VAL A 47 -9.12 -5.14 0.93
CA VAL A 47 -7.75 -5.67 0.99
C VAL A 47 -7.38 -6.11 2.42
N ARG A 48 -7.66 -5.28 3.43
CA ARG A 48 -7.45 -5.62 4.86
C ARG A 48 -8.18 -6.89 5.26
N SER A 49 -9.49 -6.96 5.01
CA SER A 49 -10.32 -8.11 5.40
C SER A 49 -9.90 -9.41 4.70
N ARG A 50 -9.44 -9.34 3.44
CA ARG A 50 -8.96 -10.52 2.70
C ARG A 50 -7.56 -10.94 3.12
N SER A 51 -6.77 -10.02 3.65
CA SER A 51 -5.41 -10.28 4.16
C SER A 51 -5.41 -10.88 5.58
N SER A 52 -6.57 -10.98 6.24
CA SER A 52 -6.71 -11.75 7.50
C SER A 52 -6.54 -13.25 7.31
N ASP A 53 -6.78 -13.77 6.10
CA ASP A 53 -6.54 -15.17 5.73
C ASP A 53 -5.08 -15.33 5.29
N PRO A 54 -4.24 -16.13 5.98
CA PRO A 54 -2.80 -16.22 5.70
C PRO A 54 -2.48 -16.69 4.28
N ALA A 55 -3.33 -17.51 3.67
CA ALA A 55 -3.14 -17.99 2.30
C ALA A 55 -3.31 -16.84 1.29
N LYS A 56 -4.30 -15.97 1.51
CA LYS A 56 -4.55 -14.79 0.67
C LYS A 56 -3.59 -13.64 0.99
N ALA A 57 -3.21 -13.49 2.26
CA ALA A 57 -2.30 -12.47 2.74
C ALA A 57 -0.97 -12.51 1.96
N THR A 58 -0.41 -13.71 1.77
CA THR A 58 0.86 -13.87 1.05
C THR A 58 0.76 -13.41 -0.41
N ALA A 59 -0.32 -13.77 -1.11
CA ALA A 59 -0.53 -13.38 -2.51
C ALA A 59 -0.77 -11.86 -2.65
N VAL A 60 -1.60 -11.29 -1.78
CA VAL A 60 -1.87 -9.85 -1.72
C VAL A 60 -0.58 -9.08 -1.41
N GLN A 61 0.18 -9.53 -0.42
CA GLN A 61 1.47 -8.98 -0.05
C GLN A 61 2.43 -8.98 -1.26
N GLN A 62 2.60 -10.11 -1.94
CA GLN A 62 3.44 -10.18 -3.13
C GLN A 62 3.01 -9.19 -4.22
N SER A 63 1.70 -9.08 -4.50
CA SER A 63 1.19 -8.13 -5.49
C SER A 63 1.47 -6.68 -5.12
N ILE A 64 1.34 -6.32 -3.83
CA ILE A 64 1.60 -4.97 -3.34
C ILE A 64 3.10 -4.67 -3.45
N TRP A 65 3.96 -5.60 -3.04
CA TRP A 65 5.41 -5.43 -3.12
C TRP A 65 5.93 -5.34 -4.54
N ALA A 66 5.28 -5.97 -5.52
CA ALA A 66 5.64 -5.81 -6.93
C ALA A 66 5.51 -4.35 -7.42
N CYS A 67 4.65 -3.56 -6.77
CA CYS A 67 4.44 -2.14 -7.05
C CYS A 67 5.38 -1.22 -6.25
N ALA A 68 6.27 -1.76 -5.42
CA ALA A 68 7.19 -0.95 -4.62
C ALA A 68 8.10 -0.09 -5.50
N PRO A 69 8.37 1.17 -5.13
CA PRO A 69 9.32 2.02 -5.84
C PRO A 69 10.68 1.33 -5.98
N LYS A 70 11.14 1.18 -7.22
CA LYS A 70 12.43 0.53 -7.52
C LYS A 70 13.56 1.53 -7.37
N MET A 71 14.56 1.18 -6.58
CA MET A 71 15.75 2.01 -6.40
C MET A 71 16.55 2.07 -7.71
N PRO A 72 16.76 3.26 -8.30
CA PRO A 72 17.64 3.41 -9.45
C PRO A 72 19.09 3.10 -9.08
N THR A 73 19.87 2.54 -10.01
CA THR A 73 21.30 2.27 -9.82
C THR A 73 22.12 3.54 -9.62
N ARG A 74 21.69 4.65 -10.23
CA ARG A 74 22.29 5.98 -10.06
C ARG A 74 21.20 7.04 -10.07
N PHE A 75 21.32 8.02 -9.17
CA PHE A 75 20.50 9.22 -9.22
C PHE A 75 21.22 10.32 -9.99
N LYS A 76 20.54 10.89 -11.00
CA LYS A 76 21.09 11.98 -11.82
C LYS A 76 21.10 13.32 -11.09
N SER A 77 20.27 13.50 -10.06
CA SER A 77 20.14 14.76 -9.32
C SER A 77 19.55 14.55 -7.92
N ALA A 78 19.74 15.53 -7.02
CA ALA A 78 19.11 15.56 -5.70
C ALA A 78 17.57 15.58 -5.78
N ALA A 79 17.00 16.18 -6.82
CA ALA A 79 15.55 16.17 -7.06
C ALA A 79 15.03 14.75 -7.35
N HIS A 80 15.78 13.92 -8.10
CA HIS A 80 15.41 12.52 -8.33
C HIS A 80 15.47 11.68 -7.05
N VAL A 81 16.47 11.92 -6.20
CA VAL A 81 16.53 11.28 -4.87
C VAL A 81 15.30 11.66 -4.04
N SER A 82 14.94 12.93 -4.03
CA SER A 82 13.80 13.45 -3.25
C SER A 82 12.47 12.84 -3.71
N ARG A 83 12.24 12.76 -5.03
CA ARG A 83 11.05 12.12 -5.62
C ARG A 83 10.98 10.63 -5.27
N PHE A 84 12.09 9.92 -5.38
CA PHE A 84 12.15 8.49 -5.01
C PHE A 84 11.84 8.28 -3.52
N LYS A 85 12.48 9.05 -2.63
CA LYS A 85 12.24 8.95 -1.18
C LYS A 85 10.79 9.28 -0.82
N ARG A 86 10.18 10.25 -1.50
CA ARG A 86 8.76 10.57 -1.34
C ARG A 86 7.87 9.39 -1.74
N ALA A 87 8.07 8.84 -2.93
CA ALA A 87 7.30 7.68 -3.39
C ALA A 87 7.48 6.47 -2.46
N GLN A 88 8.70 6.26 -1.92
CA GLN A 88 8.97 5.21 -0.95
C GLN A 88 8.17 5.40 0.34
N ARG A 89 8.13 6.61 0.90
CA ARG A 89 7.35 6.93 2.10
C ARG A 89 5.84 6.76 1.88
N GLU A 90 5.34 7.23 0.75
CA GLU A 90 3.92 7.08 0.38
C GLU A 90 3.55 5.60 0.27
N PHE A 91 4.43 4.78 -0.33
CA PHE A 91 4.26 3.34 -0.41
C PHE A 91 4.31 2.66 0.96
N ASP A 92 5.29 3.00 1.81
CA ASP A 92 5.43 2.42 3.15
C ASP A 92 4.23 2.75 4.04
N THR A 93 3.70 3.98 3.94
CA THR A 93 2.47 4.40 4.63
C THR A 93 1.28 3.54 4.18
N LEU A 94 1.14 3.32 2.88
CA LEU A 94 0.08 2.47 2.33
C LEU A 94 0.20 1.01 2.79
N VAL A 95 1.42 0.45 2.85
CA VAL A 95 1.63 -0.92 3.36
C VAL A 95 1.22 -1.05 4.83
N GLN A 96 1.50 -0.02 5.64
CA GLN A 96 1.08 0.02 7.05
C GLN A 96 -0.43 0.18 7.20
N GLU A 97 -1.06 1.10 6.45
CA GLU A 97 -2.51 1.30 6.44
C GLU A 97 -3.28 0.04 6.04
N LEU A 98 -2.71 -0.76 5.14
CA LEU A 98 -3.32 -2.01 4.70
C LEU A 98 -3.11 -3.18 5.67
N GLU A 99 -2.29 -3.02 6.72
CA GLU A 99 -1.94 -4.06 7.69
C GLU A 99 -1.37 -5.35 7.04
N VAL A 100 -0.85 -5.24 5.81
CA VAL A 100 -0.39 -6.39 5.03
C VAL A 100 1.01 -6.85 5.44
N ALA A 101 1.78 -6.00 6.13
CA ALA A 101 3.10 -6.34 6.64
C ALA A 101 3.25 -5.86 8.08
N ALA A 102 3.94 -6.66 8.89
CA ALA A 102 4.35 -6.24 10.22
C ALA A 102 5.23 -4.97 10.11
N PRO A 103 5.06 -3.96 10.99
CA PRO A 103 5.87 -2.73 10.97
C PRO A 103 7.39 -3.01 10.95
N ALA A 104 7.82 -4.08 11.62
CA ALA A 104 9.20 -4.54 11.65
C ALA A 104 9.76 -4.91 10.26
N ALA A 105 8.95 -5.47 9.37
CA ALA A 105 9.37 -5.83 8.01
C ALA A 105 9.62 -4.60 7.13
N VAL A 106 8.78 -3.56 7.29
CA VAL A 106 8.96 -2.27 6.62
C VAL A 106 10.22 -1.57 7.14
N GLN A 107 10.43 -1.58 8.46
CA GLN A 107 11.61 -1.00 9.08
C GLN A 107 12.91 -1.71 8.67
N GLN A 108 12.91 -3.04 8.63
CA GLN A 108 14.06 -3.83 8.21
C GLN A 108 14.48 -3.51 6.77
N ARG A 109 13.52 -3.33 5.86
CA ARG A 109 13.79 -2.94 4.47
C ARG A 109 14.43 -1.57 4.34
N ASN A 110 14.00 -0.64 5.17
CA ASN A 110 14.49 0.74 5.14
C ASN A 110 15.78 0.94 5.95
N SER A 111 16.21 -0.07 6.70
CA SER A 111 17.47 -0.04 7.45
C SER A 111 18.65 -0.41 6.56
N LEU A 112 19.71 0.39 6.62
CA LEU A 112 21.02 0.03 6.05
C LEU A 112 21.80 -0.94 6.95
N VAL A 113 21.31 -1.17 8.17
CA VAL A 113 21.98 -1.92 9.21
C VAL A 113 21.10 -3.13 9.58
N PRO A 114 21.59 -4.37 9.45
CA PRO A 114 20.84 -5.53 9.92
C PRO A 114 20.54 -5.43 11.42
N VAL A 115 19.40 -6.01 11.85
CA VAL A 115 18.89 -5.93 13.24
C VAL A 115 19.90 -6.44 14.28
N ARG A 116 20.89 -7.24 13.87
CA ARG A 116 21.94 -7.81 14.72
C ARG A 116 23.34 -7.27 14.41
N SER A 117 23.44 -5.97 14.11
CA SER A 117 24.75 -5.33 13.91
C SER A 117 25.19 -4.65 15.18
N ASP A 118 26.44 -4.86 15.58
CA ASP A 118 27.08 -4.03 16.58
C ASP A 118 27.31 -2.63 16.00
N ILE A 119 26.61 -1.64 16.55
CA ILE A 119 26.76 -0.23 16.17
C ILE A 119 27.93 0.33 16.99
N LYS A 120 29.06 0.57 16.34
CA LYS A 120 30.13 1.38 16.94
C LYS A 120 29.81 2.85 16.72
N VAL A 121 29.41 3.53 17.80
CA VAL A 121 29.27 4.99 17.81
C VAL A 121 30.67 5.57 17.94
N LEU A 122 31.20 6.14 16.86
CA LEU A 122 32.44 6.90 16.91
C LEU A 122 32.15 8.21 17.66
N THR A 123 32.81 8.41 18.79
CA THR A 123 32.74 9.67 19.52
C THR A 123 33.79 10.64 18.98
N PHE A 124 33.59 11.95 19.12
CA PHE A 124 34.56 12.95 18.66
C PHE A 124 35.95 12.81 19.32
N ALA A 125 36.05 12.10 20.46
CA ALA A 125 37.32 11.78 21.09
C ALA A 125 38.15 10.75 20.28
N ASP A 126 37.50 9.89 19.51
CA ASP A 126 38.15 8.86 18.70
C ASP A 126 38.71 9.40 17.37
N ALA A 127 38.26 10.60 16.95
CA ALA A 127 38.69 11.25 15.72
C ALA A 127 40.04 12.00 15.84
N ALA A 128 40.60 12.12 17.04
CA ALA A 128 41.88 12.79 17.28
C ALA A 128 43.11 11.88 17.12
N SER A 129 42.92 10.60 16.77
CA SER A 129 43.99 9.59 16.68
C SER A 129 44.19 9.02 15.27
N ILE A 130 43.77 9.73 14.21
CA ILE A 130 44.08 9.39 12.80
C ILE A 130 45.03 10.43 12.22
#